data_AF-W6RPU6-F1
#
_entry.id   AF-W6RPU6-F1
#
_cell.length_a   1.000
_cell.length_b   1.000
_cell.length_c   1.000
_cell.angle_alpha   90.00
_cell.angle_beta   90.00
_cell.angle_gamma   90.00
#
_symmetry.space_group_name_H-M   'P 1'
#
loop_
_entity.id
_entity.type
_entity.pdbx_description
1 polymer ?
#
loop_
_entity_poly.entity_id
_entity_poly.type
_entity_poly.pdbx_seq_one_letter_code
_entity_poly.pdbx_strand_id
1 'polypeptide(L)'
;MPPKSPPILYKVELISAQYSGVVSVRFPLNSSFPDAWLRFEDGSQLGVEVAGALVRSDVEVGKELAAGSPVAALIGLPDEAPQRDFTMARQKGRMWHSASHVDSVLIDGVKKALADKDDEKYAGFALLVVAPLRRRPRRSDVEWREILLQSAEMLPFAEIYLMERSGAPRTIRVK
;
A
#
# COMPACT_ATOMS: atom_id res chain seq x y z
N MET A 1 7.20 -6.95 26.38
CA MET A 1 7.17 -6.62 24.93
C MET A 1 5.90 -5.85 24.66
N PRO A 2 5.94 -4.66 24.05
CA PRO A 2 4.71 -3.98 23.64
C PRO A 2 3.95 -4.85 22.62
N PRO A 3 2.61 -4.88 22.66
CA PRO A 3 1.84 -5.58 21.65
C PRO A 3 2.16 -4.98 20.28
N LYS A 4 2.51 -5.84 19.31
CA LYS A 4 2.63 -5.41 17.92
C LYS A 4 1.21 -5.04 17.46
N SER A 5 0.93 -3.74 17.32
CA SER A 5 -0.32 -3.28 16.71
C SER A 5 -0.50 -3.96 15.35
N PRO A 6 -1.70 -4.47 15.02
CA PRO A 6 -1.94 -5.04 13.71
C PRO A 6 -1.55 -4.06 12.60
N PRO A 7 -0.93 -4.54 11.51
CA PRO A 7 -0.30 -3.69 10.50
C PRO A 7 -1.25 -2.76 9.75
N ILE A 8 -2.58 -2.91 9.91
CA ILE A 8 -3.60 -2.03 9.34
C ILE A 8 -3.88 -0.83 10.28
N LEU A 9 -3.93 -1.04 11.60
CA LEU A 9 -4.25 0.02 12.58
C LEU A 9 -3.32 1.22 12.44
N TYR A 10 -2.02 0.95 12.47
CA TYR A 10 -0.98 1.98 12.39
C TYR A 10 -1.06 2.81 11.09
N LYS A 11 -1.52 2.19 10.01
CA LYS A 11 -1.58 2.85 8.71
C LYS A 11 -2.76 3.81 8.59
N VAL A 12 -3.92 3.42 9.12
CA VAL A 12 -5.10 4.28 9.15
C VAL A 12 -4.89 5.44 10.13
N GLU A 13 -4.21 5.23 11.25
CA GLU A 13 -3.83 6.31 12.18
C GLU A 13 -2.98 7.39 11.47
N LEU A 14 -2.05 6.99 10.60
CA LEU A 14 -1.22 7.93 9.87
C LEU A 14 -1.98 8.73 8.81
N ILE A 15 -3.01 8.13 8.21
CA ILE A 15 -3.95 8.88 7.38
C ILE A 15 -4.78 9.81 8.24
N SER A 16 -5.27 9.37 9.39
CA SER A 16 -6.09 10.20 10.27
C SER A 16 -5.37 11.48 10.69
N ALA A 17 -4.04 11.46 10.80
CA ALA A 17 -3.23 12.65 11.05
C ALA A 17 -3.24 13.69 9.91
N GLN A 18 -3.68 13.32 8.69
CA GLN A 18 -3.90 14.25 7.58
C GLN A 18 -5.25 14.99 7.69
N TYR A 19 -6.14 14.52 8.55
CA TYR A 19 -7.48 15.05 8.73
C TYR A 19 -7.59 15.79 10.07
N SER A 20 -7.97 17.07 10.03
CA SER A 20 -8.31 17.82 11.23
C SER A 20 -9.64 17.35 11.82
N GLY A 21 -9.74 17.30 13.14
CA GLY A 21 -11.01 17.01 13.83
C GLY A 21 -11.41 15.53 13.85
N VAL A 22 -10.51 14.60 13.53
CA VAL A 22 -10.77 13.17 13.74
C VAL A 22 -10.75 12.88 15.25
N VAL A 23 -11.87 12.38 15.77
CA VAL A 23 -12.03 12.04 17.19
C VAL A 23 -11.82 10.56 17.49
N SER A 24 -12.04 9.68 16.49
CA SER A 24 -11.83 8.25 16.68
C SER A 24 -11.70 7.50 15.36
N VAL A 25 -10.86 6.48 15.36
CA VAL A 25 -10.76 5.48 14.29
C VAL A 25 -11.47 4.20 14.74
N ARG A 26 -12.31 3.62 13.88
CA ARG A 26 -13.01 2.35 14.14
C ARG A 26 -12.71 1.34 13.05
N PHE A 27 -12.56 0.08 13.44
CA PHE A 27 -12.36 -1.04 12.53
C PHE A 27 -13.55 -1.99 12.68
N PRO A 28 -14.29 -2.29 11.60
CA PRO A 28 -15.36 -3.27 11.66
C PRO A 28 -14.82 -4.63 12.13
N LEU A 29 -15.57 -5.33 12.99
CA LEU A 29 -15.19 -6.67 13.44
C LEU A 29 -15.54 -7.76 12.41
N ASN A 30 -16.46 -7.44 11.51
CA ASN A 30 -16.87 -8.23 10.37
C ASN A 30 -16.09 -7.80 9.12
N SER A 31 -16.01 -8.69 8.12
CA SER A 31 -15.40 -8.41 6.82
C SER A 31 -16.23 -7.48 5.93
N SER A 32 -16.90 -6.48 6.53
CA SER A 32 -17.63 -5.45 5.82
C SER A 32 -16.68 -4.35 5.36
N PHE A 33 -16.88 -3.85 4.14
CA PHE A 33 -16.24 -2.63 3.66
C PHE A 33 -16.89 -1.40 4.32
N PRO A 34 -16.14 -0.30 4.50
CA PRO A 34 -14.69 -0.14 4.32
C PRO A 34 -13.89 -0.77 5.47
N ASP A 35 -12.57 -0.98 5.28
CA ASP A 35 -11.66 -1.54 6.30
C ASP A 35 -11.60 -0.74 7.61
N ALA A 36 -11.83 0.58 7.54
CA ALA A 36 -11.87 1.45 8.71
C ALA A 36 -12.81 2.65 8.51
N TRP A 37 -13.19 3.26 9.62
CA TRP A 37 -13.99 4.48 9.68
C TRP A 37 -13.28 5.54 10.50
N LEU A 38 -13.11 6.73 9.92
CA LEU A 38 -12.74 7.94 10.64
C LEU A 38 -14.03 8.63 11.08
N ARG A 39 -14.14 8.99 12.35
CA ARG A 39 -15.24 9.82 12.87
C ARG A 39 -14.71 11.20 13.23
N PHE A 40 -15.42 12.23 12.82
CA PHE A 40 -15.06 13.63 13.03
C PHE A 40 -15.85 14.26 14.20
N GLU A 41 -15.39 15.42 14.69
CA GLU A 41 -16.02 16.20 15.75
C GLU A 41 -17.47 16.60 15.42
N ASP A 42 -17.74 16.91 14.15
CA ASP A 42 -19.07 17.28 13.65
C ASP A 42 -20.03 16.08 13.51
N GLY A 43 -19.55 14.87 13.84
CA GLY A 43 -20.30 13.62 13.75
C GLY A 43 -20.27 12.95 12.37
N SER A 44 -19.68 13.59 11.35
CA SER A 44 -19.48 12.99 10.03
C SER A 44 -18.50 11.81 10.10
N GLN A 45 -18.53 10.97 9.06
CA GLN A 45 -17.67 9.80 8.96
C GLN A 45 -17.10 9.64 7.57
N LEU A 46 -15.84 9.20 7.49
CA LEU A 46 -15.16 8.84 6.25
C LEU A 46 -14.73 7.38 6.32
N GLY A 47 -15.17 6.60 5.33
CA GLY A 47 -14.69 5.24 5.11
C GLY A 47 -13.28 5.24 4.53
N VAL A 48 -12.42 4.36 5.05
CA VAL A 48 -11.06 4.15 4.56
C VAL A 48 -10.88 2.69 4.16
N GLU A 49 -10.65 2.46 2.87
CA GLU A 49 -10.29 1.15 2.33
C GLU A 49 -8.76 1.04 2.26
N VAL A 50 -8.21 -0.13 2.55
CA VAL A 50 -6.77 -0.39 2.48
C VAL A 50 -6.49 -1.46 1.42
N ALA A 51 -5.68 -1.09 0.44
CA ALA A 51 -5.11 -2.01 -0.53
C ALA A 51 -3.60 -2.13 -0.33
N GLY A 52 -3.03 -3.27 -0.74
CA GLY A 52 -1.59 -3.46 -0.76
C GLY A 52 -1.12 -3.77 -2.17
N ALA A 53 0.01 -3.19 -2.57
CA ALA A 53 0.71 -3.51 -3.81
C ALA A 53 1.95 -4.34 -3.51
N LEU A 54 2.13 -5.46 -4.23
CA LEU A 54 3.27 -6.37 -4.09
C LEU A 54 3.39 -6.98 -2.69
N VAL A 55 2.25 -7.21 -2.02
CA VAL A 55 2.18 -7.69 -0.64
C VAL A 55 2.87 -9.04 -0.50
N ARG A 56 2.68 -9.94 -1.46
CA ARG A 56 3.26 -11.28 -1.45
C ARG A 56 4.76 -11.24 -1.65
N SER A 57 5.23 -10.41 -2.57
CA SER A 57 6.66 -10.15 -2.75
C SER A 57 7.32 -9.70 -1.44
N ASP A 58 6.68 -8.80 -0.69
CA ASP A 58 7.18 -8.37 0.62
C ASP A 58 7.13 -9.47 1.68
N VAL A 59 6.06 -10.27 1.73
CA VAL A 59 5.94 -11.40 2.67
C VAL A 59 7.06 -12.41 2.44
N GLU A 60 7.33 -12.75 1.18
CA GLU A 60 8.39 -13.70 0.82
C GLU A 60 9.79 -13.15 1.16
N VAL A 61 10.07 -11.88 0.86
CA VAL A 61 11.30 -11.20 1.30
C VAL A 61 11.43 -11.23 2.84
N GLY A 62 10.34 -10.96 3.57
CA GLY A 62 10.33 -11.01 5.03
C GLY A 62 10.64 -12.40 5.60
N LYS A 63 10.14 -13.47 4.99
CA LYS A 63 10.44 -14.86 5.38
C LYS A 63 11.93 -15.17 5.22
N GLU A 64 12.55 -14.73 4.12
CA GLU A 64 13.99 -14.95 3.89
C GLU A 64 14.86 -14.16 4.87
N LEU A 65 14.45 -12.93 5.21
CA LEU A 65 15.16 -12.10 6.19
C LEU A 65 15.16 -12.78 7.56
N ALA A 66 13.99 -13.31 7.97
CA ALA A 66 13.86 -14.05 9.23
C ALA A 66 14.70 -15.34 9.25
N ALA A 67 14.92 -15.96 8.08
CA ALA A 67 15.74 -17.16 7.94
C ALA A 67 17.26 -16.86 7.86
N GLY A 68 17.67 -15.59 7.94
CA GLY A 68 19.09 -15.19 7.89
C GLY A 68 19.76 -15.41 6.52
N SER A 69 18.99 -15.66 5.47
CA SER A 69 19.52 -15.91 4.12
C SER A 69 19.82 -14.58 3.39
N PRO A 70 20.72 -14.57 2.39
CA PRO A 70 20.88 -13.41 1.52
C PRO A 70 19.60 -13.12 0.74
N VAL A 71 18.91 -12.03 1.10
CA VAL A 71 17.59 -11.71 0.54
C VAL A 71 17.69 -10.75 -0.64
N ALA A 72 16.90 -10.99 -1.68
CA ALA A 72 16.68 -9.99 -2.72
C ALA A 72 15.94 -8.78 -2.13
N ALA A 73 16.41 -7.57 -2.42
CA ALA A 73 15.71 -6.37 -1.95
C ALA A 73 14.29 -6.27 -2.55
N LEU A 74 14.05 -6.85 -3.73
CA LEU A 74 12.75 -6.89 -4.42
C LEU A 74 12.68 -8.22 -5.20
N ILE A 75 11.57 -8.95 -5.06
CA ILE A 75 11.27 -10.12 -5.92
C ILE A 75 10.68 -9.66 -7.26
N GLY A 76 9.83 -8.63 -7.20
CA GLY A 76 9.28 -7.95 -8.37
C GLY A 76 8.28 -8.78 -9.18
N LEU A 77 7.67 -9.76 -8.51
CA LEU A 77 6.55 -10.52 -9.08
C LEU A 77 5.23 -9.93 -8.57
N PRO A 78 4.18 -9.92 -9.41
CA PRO A 78 2.84 -9.55 -8.99
C PRO A 78 2.29 -10.58 -7.99
N ASP A 79 1.29 -10.18 -7.19
CA ASP A 79 0.83 -10.99 -6.06
C ASP A 79 0.16 -12.31 -6.50
N GLU A 80 -0.45 -12.30 -7.68
CA GLU A 80 -1.05 -13.43 -8.36
C GLU A 80 -0.05 -14.38 -9.05
N ALA A 81 1.25 -14.03 -9.12
CA ALA A 81 2.22 -14.89 -9.79
C ALA A 81 2.26 -16.31 -9.16
N PRO A 82 2.44 -17.37 -9.96
CA PRO A 82 2.50 -18.73 -9.45
C PRO A 82 3.52 -18.91 -8.33
N GLN A 83 3.22 -19.77 -7.33
CA GLN A 83 4.16 -20.05 -6.23
C GLN A 83 5.51 -20.57 -6.74
N ARG A 84 5.51 -21.31 -7.85
CA ARG A 84 6.73 -21.77 -8.51
C ARG A 84 7.67 -20.60 -8.86
N ASP A 85 7.13 -19.50 -9.35
CA ASP A 85 7.92 -18.35 -9.81
C ASP A 85 8.52 -17.60 -8.61
N PHE A 86 7.76 -17.46 -7.52
CA PHE A 86 8.28 -16.96 -6.26
C PHE A 86 9.42 -17.85 -5.73
N THR A 87 9.22 -19.17 -5.72
CA THR A 87 10.27 -20.12 -5.28
C THR A 87 11.52 -20.02 -6.16
N MET A 88 11.37 -19.92 -7.47
CA MET A 88 12.49 -19.75 -8.40
C MET A 88 13.20 -18.40 -8.22
N ALA A 89 12.44 -17.31 -8.02
CA ALA A 89 13.00 -15.99 -7.78
C ALA A 89 13.81 -15.96 -6.48
N ARG A 90 13.32 -16.62 -5.42
CA ARG A 90 14.01 -16.78 -4.14
C ARG A 90 15.33 -17.56 -4.26
N GLN A 91 15.34 -18.64 -5.05
CA GLN A 91 16.57 -19.42 -5.29
C GLN A 91 17.68 -18.64 -6.00
N LYS A 92 17.34 -17.58 -6.75
CA LYS A 92 18.33 -16.73 -7.41
C LYS A 92 19.11 -15.84 -6.43
N GLY A 93 18.64 -15.67 -5.19
CA GLY A 93 19.28 -14.84 -4.18
C GLY A 93 19.30 -13.36 -4.56
N ARG A 94 20.38 -12.64 -4.21
CA ARG A 94 20.50 -11.19 -4.49
C ARG A 94 20.64 -10.93 -5.99
N MET A 95 19.61 -10.32 -6.58
CA MET A 95 19.64 -9.80 -7.94
C MET A 95 19.76 -8.28 -7.94
N TRP A 96 20.61 -7.76 -8.83
CA TRP A 96 20.67 -6.33 -9.11
C TRP A 96 19.58 -5.97 -10.13
N HIS A 97 18.61 -5.20 -9.71
CA HIS A 97 17.61 -4.64 -10.61
C HIS A 97 18.04 -3.25 -11.07
N SER A 98 17.80 -2.94 -12.34
CA SER A 98 17.92 -1.56 -12.79
C SER A 98 16.87 -0.72 -12.08
N ALA A 99 17.20 0.56 -11.83
CA ALA A 99 16.27 1.46 -11.19
C ALA A 99 14.95 1.53 -11.98
N SER A 100 15.00 1.57 -13.31
CA SER A 100 13.82 1.65 -14.19
C SER A 100 12.92 0.42 -14.09
N HIS A 101 13.52 -0.78 -13.96
CA HIS A 101 12.76 -2.00 -13.77
C HIS A 101 12.03 -2.01 -12.42
N VAL A 102 12.70 -1.61 -11.33
CA VAL A 102 12.07 -1.46 -10.02
C VAL A 102 10.85 -0.52 -10.09
N ASP A 103 11.00 0.60 -10.79
CA ASP A 103 9.89 1.55 -10.95
C ASP A 103 8.70 0.97 -11.69
N SER A 104 8.95 0.29 -12.82
CA SER A 104 7.87 -0.33 -13.59
C SER A 104 7.09 -1.29 -12.71
N VAL A 105 7.80 -2.19 -12.03
CA VAL A 105 7.19 -3.18 -11.12
C VAL A 105 6.36 -2.51 -10.02
N LEU A 106 6.85 -1.43 -9.42
CA LEU A 106 6.10 -0.70 -8.38
C LEU A 106 4.88 0.01 -8.96
N ILE A 107 5.01 0.69 -10.10
CA ILE A 107 3.91 1.38 -10.77
C ILE A 107 2.84 0.38 -11.17
N ASP A 108 3.24 -0.74 -11.78
CA ASP A 108 2.33 -1.79 -12.24
C ASP A 108 1.62 -2.44 -11.05
N GLY A 109 2.33 -2.71 -9.96
CA GLY A 109 1.73 -3.22 -8.72
C GLY A 109 0.71 -2.25 -8.10
N VAL A 110 1.01 -0.95 -8.07
CA VAL A 110 0.07 0.06 -7.58
C VAL A 110 -1.13 0.20 -8.52
N LYS A 111 -0.92 0.26 -9.83
CA LYS A 111 -2.00 0.31 -10.82
C LYS A 111 -2.91 -0.92 -10.74
N LYS A 112 -2.35 -2.10 -10.52
CA LYS A 112 -3.12 -3.32 -10.28
C LYS A 112 -3.98 -3.20 -9.03
N ALA A 113 -3.41 -2.73 -7.91
CA ALA A 113 -4.15 -2.52 -6.68
C ALA A 113 -5.27 -1.47 -6.82
N LEU A 114 -5.05 -0.43 -7.63
CA LEU A 114 -6.08 0.56 -7.99
C LEU A 114 -7.20 -0.08 -8.82
N ALA A 115 -6.85 -0.84 -9.87
CA ALA A 115 -7.82 -1.49 -10.74
C ALA A 115 -8.69 -2.52 -10.01
N ASP A 116 -8.13 -3.24 -9.03
CA ASP A 116 -8.88 -4.20 -8.22
C ASP A 116 -9.90 -3.53 -7.26
N LYS A 117 -9.90 -2.20 -7.19
CA LYS A 117 -10.82 -1.38 -6.38
C LYS A 117 -11.74 -0.51 -7.23
N ASP A 118 -11.84 -0.76 -8.52
CA ASP A 118 -12.77 -0.08 -9.42
C ASP A 118 -14.19 -0.65 -9.28
N ASP A 119 -14.91 -0.19 -8.25
CA ASP A 119 -16.27 -0.63 -7.92
C ASP A 119 -17.04 0.51 -7.23
N GLU A 120 -18.24 0.82 -7.73
CA GLU A 120 -19.09 1.92 -7.27
C GLU A 120 -19.41 1.88 -5.77
N LYS A 121 -19.36 0.69 -5.14
CA LYS A 121 -19.56 0.57 -3.68
C LYS A 121 -18.54 1.38 -2.85
N TYR A 122 -17.42 1.78 -3.45
CA TYR A 122 -16.38 2.58 -2.83
C TYR A 122 -16.57 4.10 -3.01
N ALA A 123 -17.67 4.53 -3.63
CA ALA A 123 -17.99 5.93 -3.85
C ALA A 123 -17.91 6.76 -2.57
N GLY A 124 -17.12 7.84 -2.59
CA GLY A 124 -16.99 8.77 -1.47
C GLY A 124 -16.05 8.34 -0.34
N PHE A 125 -15.46 7.15 -0.41
CA PHE A 125 -14.44 6.70 0.56
C PHE A 125 -13.04 7.21 0.20
N ALA A 126 -12.11 7.06 1.13
CA ALA A 126 -10.68 7.18 0.88
C ALA A 126 -10.06 5.80 0.63
N LEU A 127 -9.13 5.72 -0.33
CA LEU A 127 -8.31 4.53 -0.56
C LEU A 127 -6.89 4.78 -0.06
N LEU A 128 -6.37 3.85 0.73
CA LEU A 128 -4.97 3.75 1.09
C LEU A 128 -4.30 2.60 0.34
N VAL A 129 -3.40 2.91 -0.59
CA VAL A 129 -2.55 1.91 -1.23
C VAL A 129 -1.20 1.87 -0.53
N VAL A 130 -0.86 0.71 0.02
CA VAL A 130 0.42 0.47 0.69
C VAL A 130 1.40 -0.17 -0.29
N ALA A 131 2.55 0.47 -0.51
CA ALA A 131 3.56 -0.01 -1.45
C ALA A 131 5.00 0.20 -0.92
N PRO A 132 6.00 -0.56 -1.38
CA PRO A 132 7.40 -0.40 -0.97
C PRO A 132 8.13 0.70 -1.79
N LEU A 133 7.74 1.96 -1.60
CA LEU A 133 8.26 3.18 -2.24
C LEU A 133 9.76 3.46 -1.96
N ARG A 134 10.27 3.11 -0.78
CA ARG A 134 11.62 3.44 -0.29
C ARG A 134 12.76 2.76 -1.03
N ARG A 135 12.46 1.84 -1.95
CA ARG A 135 13.47 1.20 -2.78
C ARG A 135 14.06 2.14 -3.85
N ARG A 136 13.71 3.44 -3.82
CA ARG A 136 14.35 4.50 -4.61
C ARG A 136 14.59 5.79 -3.83
N PRO A 137 15.82 6.34 -3.86
CA PRO A 137 16.13 7.68 -3.34
C PRO A 137 15.84 8.83 -4.32
N ARG A 138 15.13 8.61 -5.45
CA ARG A 138 15.08 9.59 -6.56
C ARG A 138 13.70 10.03 -7.06
N ARG A 139 12.59 9.38 -6.67
CA ARG A 139 11.26 9.80 -7.15
C ARG A 139 10.56 10.68 -6.12
N SER A 140 10.25 11.91 -6.52
CA SER A 140 9.48 12.90 -5.77
C SER A 140 8.02 12.48 -5.60
N ASP A 141 7.32 13.12 -4.65
CA ASP A 141 5.88 12.92 -4.44
C ASP A 141 5.07 13.33 -5.68
N VAL A 142 5.52 14.39 -6.37
CA VAL A 142 4.89 14.94 -7.58
C VAL A 142 4.94 13.93 -8.72
N GLU A 143 6.09 13.33 -9.00
CA GLU A 143 6.22 12.32 -10.06
C GLU A 143 5.34 11.09 -9.80
N TRP A 144 5.23 10.64 -8.54
CA TRP A 144 4.33 9.54 -8.18
C TRP A 144 2.88 9.90 -8.45
N ARG A 145 2.47 11.11 -8.06
CA ARG A 145 1.11 11.61 -8.30
C ARG A 145 0.83 11.68 -9.80
N GLU A 146 1.68 12.31 -10.60
CA GLU A 146 1.48 12.48 -12.04
C GLU A 146 1.31 11.14 -12.77
N ILE A 147 2.12 10.14 -12.44
CA ILE A 147 2.07 8.81 -13.07
C ILE A 147 0.77 8.06 -12.76
N LEU A 148 0.23 8.27 -11.56
CA LEU A 148 -0.92 7.51 -11.05
C LEU A 148 -2.25 8.27 -11.18
N LEU A 149 -2.21 9.58 -11.40
CA LEU A 149 -3.38 10.46 -11.39
C LEU A 149 -4.46 9.97 -12.36
N GLN A 150 -4.09 9.63 -13.60
CA GLN A 150 -5.05 9.13 -14.59
C GLN A 150 -5.79 7.87 -14.12
N SER A 151 -5.07 6.91 -13.52
CA SER A 151 -5.67 5.69 -12.97
C SER A 151 -6.54 6.00 -11.75
N ALA A 152 -6.13 6.95 -10.92
CA ALA A 152 -6.84 7.35 -9.71
C ALA A 152 -8.13 8.14 -9.99
N GLU A 153 -8.13 9.01 -10.99
CA GLU A 153 -9.29 9.84 -11.35
C GLU A 153 -10.49 9.03 -11.81
N MET A 154 -10.25 7.89 -12.46
CA MET A 154 -11.30 6.98 -12.92
C MET A 154 -12.01 6.22 -11.79
N LEU A 155 -11.41 6.16 -10.60
CA LEU A 155 -11.97 5.40 -9.49
C LEU A 155 -13.01 6.21 -8.68
N PRO A 156 -14.01 5.54 -8.07
CA PRO A 156 -15.08 6.21 -7.35
C PRO A 156 -14.68 6.78 -5.97
N PHE A 157 -13.46 6.54 -5.50
CA PHE A 157 -12.95 7.11 -4.25
C PHE A 157 -12.90 8.65 -4.30
N ALA A 158 -13.22 9.30 -3.18
CA ALA A 158 -13.03 10.73 -3.01
C ALA A 158 -11.55 11.12 -2.93
N GLU A 159 -10.76 10.28 -2.25
CA GLU A 159 -9.34 10.54 -2.00
C GLU A 159 -8.54 9.25 -2.15
N ILE A 160 -7.31 9.36 -2.65
CA ILE A 160 -6.42 8.21 -2.82
C ILE A 160 -5.03 8.57 -2.32
N TYR A 161 -4.53 7.76 -1.39
CA TYR A 161 -3.25 7.92 -0.74
C TYR A 161 -2.33 6.74 -1.06
N LEU A 162 -1.09 7.03 -1.41
CA LEU A 162 -0.03 6.05 -1.52
C LEU A 162 0.86 6.15 -0.29
N MET A 163 1.15 5.01 0.34
CA MET A 163 1.86 4.98 1.61
C MET A 163 2.99 3.96 1.60
N GLU A 164 4.13 4.40 2.13
CA GLU A 164 5.26 3.52 2.41
C GLU A 164 4.99 2.63 3.63
N ARG A 165 5.26 1.33 3.49
CA ARG A 165 5.12 0.35 4.57
C ARG A 165 6.24 0.42 5.61
N SER A 166 7.47 0.76 5.22
CA SER A 166 8.68 0.61 6.03
C SER A 166 9.29 1.95 6.48
N GLY A 167 9.74 2.03 7.74
CA GLY A 167 10.44 3.19 8.29
C GLY A 167 9.54 4.38 8.62
N ALA A 168 10.05 5.62 8.51
CA ALA A 168 9.26 6.82 8.71
C ALA A 168 8.15 6.90 7.64
N PRO A 169 6.88 6.99 8.04
CA PRO A 169 5.77 6.94 7.11
C PRO A 169 5.84 8.12 6.14
N ARG A 170 5.79 7.79 4.85
CA ARG A 170 5.65 8.74 3.76
C ARG A 170 4.29 8.48 3.14
N THR A 171 3.48 9.53 3.07
CA THR A 171 2.15 9.49 2.47
C THR A 171 2.12 10.47 1.31
N ILE A 172 1.64 10.02 0.16
CA ILE A 172 1.51 10.81 -1.06
C ILE A 172 0.03 10.83 -1.41
N ARG A 173 -0.56 12.03 -1.47
CA ARG A 173 -1.93 12.18 -1.97
C ARG A 173 -1.91 12.16 -3.50
N VAL A 174 -2.62 11.22 -4.10
CA VAL A 174 -2.75 11.05 -5.54
C VAL A 174 -4.00 11.78 -6.05
N LYS A 175 -5.14 11.56 -5.39
CA LYS A 175 -6.45 12.19 -5.60
C LYS A 175 -6.92 12.82 -4.29
#